data_AF-A0AAD4XJ58-F1
#
_entry.id   AF-A0AAD4XJ58-F1
#
_cell.length_a   1.000
_cell.length_b   1.000
_cell.length_c   1.000
_cell.angle_alpha   90.00
_cell.angle_beta   90.00
_cell.angle_gamma   90.00
#
_symmetry.space_group_name_H-M   'P 1'
#
loop_
_entity.id
_entity.type
_entity.pdbx_description
1 polymer ?
#
loop_
_entity_poly.entity_id
_entity_poly.type
_entity_poly.pdbx_seq_one_letter_code
_entity_poly.pdbx_strand_id
1 'polypeptide(L)'
;MVSSKSLFLSLIIIIFILISFDSVSENVSIDDITLLGDARFQENGLTSLTSTSSHSSSIGVGRALYGHPIRFRNHSTNFTASFISKFSFTISPDSSYSPPLFGDGLTFIITSNPKIVGNDFGYMGLWNQTSDEEGIYIAVEFDTSFDPSLEDISDNHIGIDINSVMSFASVDSTSMGFDLKNGKRTTVWVEYIDSKKMVKVWLSYTLFGRPVQPILSSYMDLSTYVEELMFIGFSASNGGGSAKHIVHNVEFETYPPPFNSCISFRTRVKDGCSAGVTDECRGNGSGSMSTGKLIISASLASAVLMGVAIWVDTAIVVGAAVLHAICRKVISPDQNGGADQTTADPVIDAPVVLSANPPDMVDSKTSTSFRFDQVHGVVKDTSLLEETREDAVDNLIDLRRKMKNVS
;
A
#
# COMPACT_ATOMS: atom_id res chain seq x y z
N MET A 1 20.32 -42.14 17.00
CA MET A 1 19.41 -42.68 15.98
C MET A 1 18.10 -41.91 16.06
N VAL A 2 17.83 -41.03 15.10
CA VAL A 2 16.52 -40.38 14.99
C VAL A 2 15.50 -41.46 14.60
N SER A 3 14.47 -41.66 15.42
CA SER A 3 13.44 -42.68 15.18
C SER A 3 12.75 -42.43 13.84
N SER A 4 12.49 -43.47 13.06
CA SER A 4 11.79 -43.38 11.75
C SER A 4 10.44 -42.65 11.85
N LYS A 5 9.81 -42.68 13.03
CA LYS A 5 8.56 -41.96 13.33
C LYS A 5 8.74 -40.44 13.34
N SER A 6 9.91 -39.94 13.74
CA SER A 6 10.23 -38.51 13.79
C SER A 6 10.48 -37.93 12.40
N LEU A 7 11.11 -38.71 11.51
CA LEU A 7 11.30 -38.34 10.10
C LEU A 7 9.97 -38.32 9.33
N PHE A 8 9.07 -39.27 9.61
CA PHE A 8 7.75 -39.32 9.00
C PHE A 8 6.87 -38.13 9.42
N LEU A 9 6.92 -37.73 10.70
CA LEU A 9 6.19 -36.57 11.19
C LEU A 9 6.74 -35.25 10.59
N SER A 10 8.07 -35.13 10.48
CA SER A 10 8.68 -33.97 9.81
C SER A 10 8.31 -33.89 8.34
N LEU A 11 8.22 -35.02 7.63
CA LEU A 11 7.81 -35.06 6.23
C LEU A 11 6.34 -34.67 6.06
N ILE A 12 5.46 -35.12 6.96
CA ILE A 12 4.04 -34.72 6.97
C ILE A 12 3.92 -33.22 7.22
N ILE A 13 4.67 -32.65 8.16
CA ILE A 13 4.65 -31.20 8.43
C ILE A 13 5.15 -30.42 7.22
N ILE A 14 6.23 -30.86 6.57
CA ILE A 14 6.74 -30.22 5.34
C ILE A 14 5.71 -30.31 4.21
N ILE A 15 5.07 -31.47 4.02
CA ILE A 15 4.01 -31.64 3.03
C ILE A 15 2.79 -30.76 3.36
N PHE A 16 2.37 -30.67 4.62
CA PHE A 16 1.29 -29.78 5.05
C PHE A 16 1.63 -28.31 4.81
N ILE A 17 2.85 -27.90 5.12
CA ILE A 17 3.37 -26.56 4.85
C ILE A 17 3.33 -26.31 3.34
N LEU A 18 3.88 -27.22 2.52
CA LEU A 18 3.91 -27.09 1.06
C LEU A 18 2.52 -27.03 0.42
N ILE A 19 1.54 -27.78 0.94
CA ILE A 19 0.15 -27.75 0.46
C ILE A 19 -0.59 -26.49 0.95
N SER A 20 -0.20 -25.90 2.09
CA SER A 20 -0.83 -24.68 2.63
C SER A 20 -0.39 -23.39 1.94
N PHE A 21 0.60 -23.47 1.05
CA PHE A 21 1.21 -22.32 0.36
C PHE A 21 0.83 -22.22 -1.13
N ASP A 22 -0.17 -22.96 -1.59
CA ASP A 22 -0.66 -22.83 -2.97
C ASP A 22 -1.48 -21.54 -3.08
N SER A 23 -0.81 -20.41 -3.29
CA SER A 23 -1.45 -19.19 -3.77
C SER A 23 -1.93 -19.47 -5.19
N VAL A 24 -3.24 -19.57 -5.39
CA VAL A 24 -3.83 -19.70 -6.72
C VAL A 24 -3.54 -18.39 -7.46
N SER A 25 -2.60 -18.42 -8.39
CA SER A 25 -2.39 -17.33 -9.34
C SER A 25 -3.48 -17.44 -10.40
N GLU A 26 -4.47 -16.55 -10.36
CA GLU A 26 -5.49 -16.49 -11.40
C GLU A 26 -5.03 -15.55 -12.51
N ASN A 27 -4.91 -16.08 -13.73
CA ASN A 27 -4.83 -15.27 -14.92
C ASN A 27 -6.23 -14.74 -15.23
N VAL A 28 -6.46 -13.48 -14.87
CA VAL A 28 -7.75 -12.79 -15.02
C VAL A 28 -8.11 -12.70 -16.50
N SER A 29 -9.25 -13.29 -16.88
CA SER A 29 -9.85 -13.07 -18.20
C SER A 29 -10.42 -11.65 -18.28
N ILE A 30 -10.55 -11.10 -19.48
CA ILE A 30 -11.31 -9.87 -19.71
C ILE A 30 -12.75 -9.99 -19.18
N ASP A 31 -13.30 -11.21 -19.22
CA ASP A 31 -14.65 -11.52 -18.71
C ASP A 31 -14.76 -11.41 -17.18
N ASP A 32 -13.64 -11.41 -16.46
CA ASP A 32 -13.59 -11.28 -15.01
C ASP A 32 -13.51 -9.81 -14.58
N ILE A 33 -13.73 -8.86 -15.49
CA ILE A 33 -13.75 -7.43 -15.18
C ILE A 33 -15.15 -6.87 -15.37
N THR A 34 -15.70 -6.31 -14.30
CA THR A 34 -16.95 -5.56 -14.31
C THR A 34 -16.66 -4.11 -14.70
N LEU A 35 -17.27 -3.66 -15.79
CA LEU A 35 -17.21 -2.27 -16.26
C LEU A 35 -18.52 -1.54 -15.93
N LEU A 36 -18.41 -0.36 -15.34
CA LEU A 36 -19.52 0.52 -14.97
C LEU A 36 -19.28 1.95 -15.52
N GLY A 37 -20.37 2.68 -15.77
CA GLY A 37 -20.30 4.03 -16.34
C GLY A 37 -19.65 4.03 -17.73
N ASP A 38 -18.75 4.98 -17.96
CA ASP A 38 -18.01 5.17 -19.21
C ASP A 38 -16.90 4.14 -19.46
N ALA A 39 -16.60 3.29 -18.47
CA ALA A 39 -15.47 2.37 -18.54
C ALA A 39 -15.66 1.35 -19.66
N ARG A 40 -14.62 1.15 -20.47
CA ARG A 40 -14.63 0.27 -21.63
C ARG A 40 -13.26 -0.28 -21.97
N PHE A 41 -13.23 -1.43 -22.62
CA PHE A 41 -12.03 -1.90 -23.31
C PHE A 41 -11.87 -1.17 -24.65
N GLN A 42 -10.65 -0.73 -24.93
CA GLN A 42 -10.24 -0.24 -26.23
C GLN A 42 -9.92 -1.42 -27.16
N GLU A 43 -9.85 -1.17 -28.48
CA GLU A 43 -9.51 -2.20 -29.47
C GLU A 43 -8.13 -2.85 -29.25
N ASN A 44 -7.21 -2.11 -28.64
CA ASN A 44 -5.88 -2.58 -28.25
C ASN A 44 -5.86 -3.32 -26.90
N GLY A 45 -7.03 -3.61 -26.32
CA GLY A 45 -7.19 -4.34 -25.06
C GLY A 45 -6.96 -3.50 -23.80
N LEU A 46 -6.61 -2.22 -23.91
CA LEU A 46 -6.42 -1.32 -22.75
C LEU A 46 -7.77 -0.95 -22.12
N THR A 47 -7.78 -0.74 -20.80
CA THR A 47 -8.99 -0.28 -20.09
C THR A 47 -9.04 1.24 -20.06
N SER A 48 -10.03 1.84 -20.70
CA SER A 48 -10.36 3.28 -20.58
C SER A 48 -11.41 3.44 -19.50
N LEU A 49 -11.19 4.30 -18.52
CA LEU A 49 -12.15 4.54 -17.44
C LEU A 49 -13.14 5.66 -17.78
N THR A 50 -12.74 6.63 -18.61
CA THR A 50 -13.57 7.78 -18.99
C THR A 50 -13.79 7.83 -20.51
N SER A 51 -14.86 8.51 -20.94
CA SER A 51 -15.12 8.80 -22.35
C SER A 51 -14.89 10.28 -22.67
N THR A 52 -14.27 10.57 -23.82
CA THR A 52 -14.19 11.93 -24.37
C THR A 52 -15.27 12.22 -25.42
N SER A 53 -16.22 11.29 -25.63
CA SER A 53 -17.28 11.46 -26.63
C SER A 53 -18.36 12.43 -26.14
N SER A 54 -18.62 13.49 -26.90
CA SER A 54 -19.71 14.47 -26.69
C SER A 54 -21.14 13.91 -26.71
N HIS A 55 -21.29 12.61 -26.96
CA HIS A 55 -22.58 11.91 -27.08
C HIS A 55 -22.79 10.87 -25.95
N SER A 56 -21.89 10.80 -24.96
CA SER A 56 -22.11 9.94 -23.79
C SER A 56 -23.21 10.53 -22.92
N SER A 57 -24.20 9.72 -22.56
CA SER A 57 -25.22 10.07 -21.58
C SER A 57 -24.69 10.07 -20.13
N SER A 58 -23.48 9.55 -19.90
CA SER A 58 -22.76 9.60 -18.62
C SER A 58 -21.70 10.68 -18.64
N ILE A 59 -21.68 11.49 -17.59
CA ILE A 59 -20.79 12.63 -17.40
C ILE A 59 -19.39 12.11 -17.02
N GLY A 60 -18.65 11.62 -18.02
CA GLY A 60 -17.20 11.40 -17.92
C GLY A 60 -16.71 10.48 -16.80
N VAL A 61 -17.58 9.66 -16.19
CA VAL A 61 -17.27 8.84 -15.00
C VAL A 61 -17.38 7.36 -15.32
N GLY A 62 -16.41 6.58 -14.86
CA GLY A 62 -16.45 5.14 -15.06
C GLY A 62 -15.55 4.37 -14.10
N ARG A 63 -15.86 3.08 -13.96
CA ARG A 63 -15.23 2.18 -13.00
C ARG A 63 -15.00 0.81 -13.61
N ALA A 64 -13.84 0.23 -13.37
CA ALA A 64 -13.47 -1.11 -13.80
C ALA A 64 -13.00 -1.91 -12.58
N LEU A 65 -13.73 -2.96 -12.21
CA LEU A 65 -13.44 -3.79 -11.03
C LEU A 65 -13.14 -5.23 -11.44
N TYR A 66 -12.23 -5.89 -10.72
CA TYR A 66 -12.14 -7.33 -10.75
C TYR A 66 -13.42 -7.94 -10.17
N GLY A 67 -14.05 -8.85 -10.91
CA GLY A 67 -15.41 -9.34 -10.67
C GLY A 67 -15.53 -10.33 -9.52
N HIS A 68 -14.42 -10.88 -9.02
CA HIS A 68 -14.42 -11.81 -7.89
C HIS A 68 -14.00 -11.09 -6.59
N PRO A 69 -14.75 -11.29 -5.49
CA PRO A 69 -14.41 -10.68 -4.21
C PRO A 69 -13.13 -11.29 -3.62
N ILE A 70 -12.32 -10.44 -2.99
CA ILE A 70 -11.10 -10.79 -2.26
C ILE A 70 -11.39 -10.70 -0.78
N ARG A 71 -10.87 -11.68 -0.01
CA ARG A 71 -11.03 -11.67 1.44
C ARG A 71 -10.00 -10.75 2.11
N PHE A 72 -10.46 -9.70 2.79
CA PHE A 72 -9.63 -8.76 3.55
C PHE A 72 -9.71 -8.95 5.06
N ARG A 73 -10.79 -9.55 5.57
CA ARG A 73 -10.99 -9.73 7.01
C ARG A 73 -11.48 -11.13 7.34
N ASN A 74 -11.07 -11.67 8.48
CA ASN A 74 -11.59 -12.92 9.01
C ASN A 74 -12.31 -12.65 10.33
N HIS A 75 -13.63 -12.73 10.33
CA HIS A 75 -14.44 -12.42 11.51
C HIS A 75 -14.17 -13.34 12.71
N SER A 76 -13.81 -14.61 12.47
CA SER A 76 -13.56 -15.57 13.54
C SER A 76 -12.26 -15.30 14.31
N THR A 77 -11.26 -14.74 13.64
CA THR A 77 -9.94 -14.44 14.23
C THR A 77 -9.70 -12.95 14.48
N ASN A 78 -10.59 -12.10 13.94
CA ASN A 78 -10.44 -10.65 13.89
C ASN A 78 -9.12 -10.18 13.24
N PHE A 79 -8.60 -10.98 12.30
CA PHE A 79 -7.42 -10.63 11.51
C PHE A 79 -7.79 -9.91 10.22
N THR A 80 -6.91 -9.02 9.80
CA THR A 80 -7.01 -8.25 8.55
C THR A 80 -5.81 -8.56 7.67
N ALA A 81 -6.05 -8.69 6.37
CA ALA A 81 -5.01 -8.91 5.38
C ALA A 81 -4.10 -7.68 5.25
N SER A 82 -2.80 -7.92 5.13
CA SER A 82 -1.89 -7.01 4.46
C SER A 82 -2.04 -7.17 2.95
N PHE A 83 -1.70 -6.15 2.18
CA PHE A 83 -1.75 -6.26 0.72
C PHE A 83 -0.65 -5.46 0.04
N ILE A 84 -0.36 -5.85 -1.20
CA ILE A 84 0.46 -5.09 -2.13
C ILE A 84 -0.25 -5.03 -3.48
N SER A 85 -0.23 -3.87 -4.10
CA SER A 85 -0.64 -3.67 -5.48
C SER A 85 0.46 -2.99 -6.27
N LYS A 86 0.54 -3.32 -7.55
CA LYS A 86 1.37 -2.65 -8.54
C LYS A 86 0.56 -2.48 -9.80
N PHE A 87 0.43 -1.26 -10.28
CA PHE A 87 -0.33 -0.98 -11.48
C PHE A 87 0.33 0.12 -12.30
N SER A 88 -0.12 0.28 -13.54
CA SER A 88 0.29 1.42 -14.35
C SER A 88 -0.86 2.02 -15.13
N PHE A 89 -0.81 3.33 -15.27
CA PHE A 89 -1.83 4.13 -15.95
C PHE A 89 -1.20 5.26 -16.76
N THR A 90 -2.01 5.92 -17.59
CA THR A 90 -1.70 7.20 -18.24
C THR A 90 -2.90 8.12 -18.09
N ILE A 91 -2.64 9.39 -17.75
CA ILE A 91 -3.62 10.48 -17.85
C ILE A 91 -3.10 11.40 -18.95
N SER A 92 -3.78 11.40 -20.10
CA SER A 92 -3.35 12.15 -21.28
C SER A 92 -4.48 13.05 -21.76
N PRO A 93 -4.21 14.32 -22.09
CA PRO A 93 -5.24 15.20 -22.63
C PRO A 93 -5.68 14.74 -24.01
N ASP A 94 -6.94 15.01 -24.37
CA ASP A 94 -7.36 14.91 -25.76
C ASP A 94 -6.76 16.08 -26.56
N SER A 95 -5.93 15.74 -27.55
CA SER A 95 -5.21 16.69 -28.40
C SER A 95 -6.13 17.59 -29.26
N SER A 96 -7.44 17.34 -29.26
CA SER A 96 -8.43 18.18 -29.93
C SER A 96 -8.76 19.48 -29.18
N TYR A 97 -8.34 19.65 -27.93
CA TYR A 97 -8.56 20.85 -27.12
C TYR A 97 -7.27 21.67 -26.94
N SER A 98 -7.37 23.00 -27.04
CA SER A 98 -6.24 23.93 -26.83
C SER A 98 -6.71 25.19 -26.09
N PRO A 99 -6.26 25.44 -24.84
CA PRO A 99 -5.39 24.57 -24.05
C PRO A 99 -6.10 23.26 -23.65
N PRO A 100 -5.36 22.17 -23.38
CA PRO A 100 -5.95 20.94 -22.92
C PRO A 100 -6.62 21.14 -21.55
N LEU A 101 -7.85 20.65 -21.44
CA LEU A 101 -8.60 20.68 -20.18
C LEU A 101 -8.39 19.35 -19.46
N PHE A 102 -7.87 19.44 -18.25
CA PHE A 102 -7.73 18.32 -17.32
C PHE A 102 -8.81 18.41 -16.25
N GLY A 103 -8.90 17.34 -15.47
CA GLY A 103 -9.93 17.15 -14.46
C GLY A 103 -10.66 15.84 -14.74
N ASP A 104 -10.95 15.01 -13.75
CA ASP A 104 -10.63 15.21 -12.33
C ASP A 104 -9.49 14.29 -11.91
N GLY A 105 -9.54 13.01 -12.28
CA GLY A 105 -8.45 12.09 -12.03
C GLY A 105 -8.90 10.65 -12.06
N LEU A 106 -8.08 9.78 -11.47
CA LEU A 106 -8.42 8.38 -11.27
C LEU A 106 -8.01 7.91 -9.89
N THR A 107 -8.62 6.81 -9.44
CA THR A 107 -8.31 6.16 -8.18
C THR A 107 -8.06 4.68 -8.39
N PHE A 108 -7.09 4.12 -7.65
CA PHE A 108 -7.09 2.69 -7.34
C PHE A 108 -8.00 2.48 -6.14
N ILE A 109 -9.01 1.63 -6.27
CA ILE A 109 -10.07 1.49 -5.27
C ILE A 109 -10.17 0.06 -4.75
N ILE A 110 -10.42 -0.07 -3.45
CA ILE A 110 -10.88 -1.27 -2.75
C ILE A 110 -12.26 -0.96 -2.18
N THR A 111 -13.32 -1.64 -2.64
CA THR A 111 -14.74 -1.30 -2.32
C THR A 111 -15.55 -2.52 -1.92
N SER A 112 -16.50 -2.40 -0.99
CA SER A 112 -17.45 -3.48 -0.68
C SER A 112 -18.60 -3.57 -1.69
N ASN A 113 -18.89 -2.50 -2.43
CA ASN A 113 -19.93 -2.49 -3.47
C ASN A 113 -19.35 -2.51 -4.89
N PRO A 114 -19.57 -3.58 -5.68
CA PRO A 114 -19.08 -3.70 -7.04
C PRO A 114 -20.08 -3.26 -8.13
N LYS A 115 -21.26 -2.76 -7.77
CA LYS A 115 -22.40 -2.60 -8.70
C LYS A 115 -22.68 -1.16 -9.10
N ILE A 116 -22.13 -0.19 -8.38
CA ILE A 116 -22.44 1.23 -8.58
C ILE A 116 -21.16 2.01 -8.88
N VAL A 117 -21.34 3.08 -9.65
CA VAL A 117 -20.35 4.15 -9.82
C VAL A 117 -20.81 5.35 -8.99
N GLY A 118 -19.87 6.01 -8.32
CA GLY A 118 -20.15 7.20 -7.52
C GLY A 118 -20.33 8.47 -8.33
N ASN A 119 -20.22 9.60 -7.64
CA ASN A 119 -20.41 10.92 -8.23
C ASN A 119 -19.28 11.25 -9.23
N ASP A 120 -19.60 12.11 -10.19
CA ASP A 120 -18.68 12.64 -11.18
C ASP A 120 -17.86 13.83 -10.63
N PHE A 121 -17.15 14.54 -11.50
CA PHE A 121 -16.23 15.63 -11.15
C PHE A 121 -15.14 15.19 -10.15
N GLY A 122 -14.73 16.06 -9.22
CA GLY A 122 -13.73 15.79 -8.19
C GLY A 122 -14.00 14.56 -7.31
N TYR A 123 -15.20 13.98 -7.38
CA TYR A 123 -15.49 12.74 -6.66
C TYR A 123 -14.91 11.49 -7.35
N MET A 124 -14.45 11.57 -8.61
CA MET A 124 -13.77 10.47 -9.33
C MET A 124 -14.53 9.13 -9.35
N GLY A 125 -15.86 9.16 -9.30
CA GLY A 125 -16.71 7.99 -9.20
C GLY A 125 -16.77 7.38 -7.81
N LEU A 126 -16.46 8.15 -6.76
CA LEU A 126 -16.59 7.81 -5.34
C LEU A 126 -17.80 8.50 -4.70
N TRP A 127 -18.13 8.08 -3.47
CA TRP A 127 -19.19 8.68 -2.66
C TRP A 127 -18.59 9.40 -1.45
N ASN A 128 -19.26 10.43 -0.95
CA ASN A 128 -18.86 11.13 0.27
C ASN A 128 -19.72 10.74 1.49
N GLN A 129 -20.45 9.63 1.37
CA GLN A 129 -21.30 9.07 2.42
C GLN A 129 -21.23 7.55 2.34
N THR A 130 -21.31 6.91 3.52
CA THR A 130 -21.42 5.45 3.63
C THR A 130 -22.85 5.08 3.97
N SER A 131 -23.48 4.27 3.14
CA SER A 131 -24.68 3.52 3.50
C SER A 131 -24.58 2.07 3.02
N ASP A 132 -25.55 1.26 3.39
CA ASP A 132 -25.67 -0.12 2.88
C ASP A 132 -25.76 -0.15 1.35
N GLU A 133 -26.26 0.92 0.72
CA GLU A 133 -26.33 1.04 -0.74
C GLU A 133 -25.00 1.48 -1.34
N GLU A 134 -24.29 2.47 -0.78
CA GLU A 134 -23.02 2.91 -1.36
C GLU A 134 -21.85 1.95 -1.08
N GLY A 135 -21.91 1.24 0.06
CA GLY A 135 -20.81 0.46 0.60
C GLY A 135 -19.71 1.31 1.22
N ILE A 136 -18.60 0.66 1.55
CA ILE A 136 -17.38 1.31 2.06
C ILE A 136 -16.26 1.17 1.03
N TYR A 137 -15.32 2.10 1.06
CA TYR A 137 -14.14 2.05 0.20
C TYR A 137 -12.89 2.62 0.87
N ILE A 138 -11.75 2.15 0.34
CA ILE A 138 -10.44 2.75 0.50
C ILE A 138 -9.94 3.03 -0.90
N ALA A 139 -9.42 4.24 -1.14
CA ALA A 139 -8.86 4.60 -2.44
C ALA A 139 -7.48 5.24 -2.31
N VAL A 140 -6.68 5.09 -3.35
CA VAL A 140 -5.50 5.91 -3.60
C VAL A 140 -5.80 6.73 -4.85
N GLU A 141 -5.99 8.03 -4.67
CA GLU A 141 -6.33 8.97 -5.73
C GLU A 141 -5.09 9.57 -6.40
N PHE A 142 -5.28 9.93 -7.68
CA PHE A 142 -4.34 10.64 -8.52
C PHE A 142 -5.10 11.82 -9.13
N ASP A 143 -5.20 12.90 -8.35
CA ASP A 143 -6.01 14.06 -8.66
C ASP A 143 -5.23 15.06 -9.52
N THR A 144 -5.90 15.57 -10.55
CA THR A 144 -5.38 16.52 -11.55
C THR A 144 -6.13 17.84 -11.58
N SER A 145 -7.06 18.04 -10.63
CA SER A 145 -7.89 19.22 -10.43
C SER A 145 -7.72 19.75 -9.01
N PHE A 146 -8.08 21.01 -8.79
CA PHE A 146 -8.07 21.61 -7.46
C PHE A 146 -9.48 22.09 -7.13
N ASP A 147 -10.08 21.44 -6.14
CA ASP A 147 -11.36 21.79 -5.55
C ASP A 147 -11.18 22.07 -4.04
N PRO A 148 -11.20 23.36 -3.62
CA PRO A 148 -11.06 23.71 -2.21
C PRO A 148 -12.22 23.22 -1.35
N SER A 149 -13.37 22.85 -1.94
CA SER A 149 -14.50 22.26 -1.20
C SER A 149 -14.31 20.79 -0.87
N LEU A 150 -13.36 20.12 -1.54
CA LEU A 150 -12.93 18.74 -1.27
C LEU A 150 -11.63 18.68 -0.46
N GLU A 151 -11.14 19.83 0.01
CA GLU A 151 -9.89 19.97 0.77
C GLU A 151 -8.62 19.58 -0.01
N ASP A 152 -8.66 19.68 -1.33
CA ASP A 152 -7.49 19.44 -2.18
C ASP A 152 -6.33 20.35 -1.78
N ILE A 153 -5.12 19.79 -1.77
CA ILE A 153 -3.91 20.54 -1.41
C ILE A 153 -3.24 21.21 -2.62
N SER A 154 -3.53 20.74 -3.83
CA SER A 154 -3.02 21.26 -5.11
C SER A 154 -3.79 20.63 -6.28
N ASP A 155 -3.60 21.18 -7.49
CA ASP A 155 -4.21 20.66 -8.74
C ASP A 155 -3.47 19.44 -9.34
N ASN A 156 -2.61 18.79 -8.55
CA ASN A 156 -1.76 17.68 -8.97
C ASN A 156 -1.24 16.91 -7.75
N HIS A 157 -2.11 16.16 -7.08
CA HIS A 157 -1.78 15.48 -5.82
C HIS A 157 -2.11 14.00 -5.83
N ILE A 158 -1.54 13.28 -4.86
CA ILE A 158 -1.85 11.87 -4.59
C ILE A 158 -2.39 11.80 -3.17
N GLY A 159 -3.49 11.08 -3.02
CA GLY A 159 -4.23 10.99 -1.77
C GLY A 159 -4.51 9.57 -1.31
N ILE A 160 -4.90 9.42 -0.05
CA ILE A 160 -5.42 8.18 0.52
C ILE A 160 -6.77 8.50 1.13
N ASP A 161 -7.81 7.92 0.54
CA ASP A 161 -9.19 8.23 0.86
C ASP A 161 -9.82 7.05 1.58
N ILE A 162 -10.65 7.34 2.58
CA ILE A 162 -11.41 6.32 3.30
C ILE A 162 -12.82 6.82 3.48
N ASN A 163 -13.77 6.22 2.76
CA ASN A 163 -15.20 6.53 2.88
C ASN A 163 -15.57 8.01 2.68
N SER A 164 -14.63 8.83 2.21
CA SER A 164 -14.76 10.25 1.92
C SER A 164 -13.70 10.61 0.89
N VAL A 165 -14.05 11.50 -0.03
CA VAL A 165 -13.12 12.07 -1.03
C VAL A 165 -12.17 13.11 -0.43
N MET A 166 -12.39 13.50 0.83
CA MET A 166 -11.43 14.30 1.57
C MET A 166 -10.30 13.37 2.05
N SER A 167 -9.15 13.52 1.41
CA SER A 167 -7.95 12.72 1.65
C SER A 167 -7.55 12.66 3.13
N PHE A 168 -7.41 11.45 3.70
CA PHE A 168 -6.86 11.27 5.04
C PHE A 168 -5.39 11.70 5.10
N ALA A 169 -4.66 11.45 4.02
CA ALA A 169 -3.28 11.90 3.85
C ALA A 169 -3.02 12.12 2.36
N SER A 170 -2.40 13.25 2.02
CA SER A 170 -2.09 13.62 0.64
C SER A 170 -0.68 14.21 0.51
N VAL A 171 -0.18 14.22 -0.73
CA VAL A 171 1.10 14.83 -1.10
C VAL A 171 0.99 15.55 -2.44
N ASP A 172 1.50 16.77 -2.52
CA ASP A 172 1.66 17.49 -3.80
C ASP A 172 2.71 16.76 -4.62
N SER A 173 2.27 16.09 -5.68
CA SER A 173 3.14 15.27 -6.51
C SER A 173 4.11 16.12 -7.34
N THR A 174 3.75 17.38 -7.62
CA THR A 174 4.60 18.36 -8.32
C THR A 174 5.86 18.65 -7.51
N SER A 175 5.70 18.86 -6.20
CA SER A 175 6.82 19.11 -5.28
C SER A 175 7.80 17.94 -5.22
N MET A 176 7.34 16.73 -5.57
CA MET A 176 8.12 15.50 -5.64
C MET A 176 8.67 15.22 -7.05
N GLY A 177 8.45 16.13 -8.01
CA GLY A 177 8.94 16.04 -9.39
C GLY A 177 8.05 15.25 -10.34
N PHE A 178 6.78 15.05 -9.98
CA PHE A 178 5.81 14.30 -10.78
C PHE A 178 4.64 15.20 -11.19
N ASP A 179 4.37 15.24 -12.49
CA ASP A 179 3.20 15.87 -13.09
C ASP A 179 2.28 14.78 -13.63
N LEU A 180 1.14 14.55 -13.00
CA LEU A 180 0.19 13.50 -13.38
C LEU A 180 -0.43 13.77 -14.77
N LYS A 181 -0.44 15.02 -15.23
CA LYS A 181 -1.08 15.50 -16.47
C LYS A 181 -0.20 15.32 -17.72
N ASN A 182 1.03 14.84 -17.57
CA ASN A 182 2.03 14.84 -18.66
C ASN A 182 1.89 13.70 -19.69
N GLY A 183 0.87 12.84 -19.59
CA GLY A 183 0.66 11.72 -20.52
C GLY A 183 1.67 10.58 -20.42
N LYS A 184 2.64 10.62 -19.50
CA LYS A 184 3.61 9.53 -19.32
C LYS A 184 2.93 8.35 -18.66
N ARG A 185 3.41 7.14 -19.00
CA ARG A 185 3.01 5.94 -18.27
C ARG A 185 3.59 5.99 -16.86
N THR A 186 2.69 6.06 -15.89
CA THR A 186 3.00 6.08 -14.46
C THR A 186 2.85 4.68 -13.91
N THR A 187 3.87 4.18 -13.21
CA THR A 187 3.81 2.92 -12.45
C THR A 187 3.73 3.25 -10.96
N VAL A 188 2.79 2.61 -10.27
CA VAL A 188 2.49 2.84 -8.87
C VAL A 188 2.60 1.53 -8.11
N TRP A 189 3.07 1.62 -6.87
CA TRP A 189 2.97 0.55 -5.88
C TRP A 189 2.21 1.06 -4.66
N VAL A 190 1.24 0.28 -4.19
CA VAL A 190 0.52 0.53 -2.94
C VAL A 190 0.77 -0.66 -2.03
N GLU A 191 1.19 -0.41 -0.79
CA GLU A 191 1.41 -1.47 0.20
C GLU A 191 0.76 -1.09 1.51
N TYR A 192 -0.07 -1.99 2.05
CA TYR A 192 -0.57 -1.92 3.40
C TYR A 192 0.01 -3.05 4.24
N ILE A 193 0.56 -2.70 5.40
CA ILE A 193 1.16 -3.66 6.34
C ILE A 193 0.34 -3.62 7.63
N ASP A 194 -0.52 -4.62 7.84
CA ASP A 194 -1.47 -4.64 8.96
C ASP A 194 -0.77 -4.63 10.33
N SER A 195 0.33 -5.39 10.47
CA SER A 195 1.13 -5.41 11.71
C SER A 195 1.73 -4.04 12.09
N LYS A 196 1.84 -3.11 11.14
CA LYS A 196 2.36 -1.76 11.35
C LYS A 196 1.29 -0.68 11.24
N LYS A 197 0.06 -1.05 10.84
CA LYS A 197 -1.03 -0.13 10.55
C LYS A 197 -0.54 1.01 9.66
N MET A 198 -0.01 0.65 8.49
CA MET A 198 0.72 1.60 7.66
C MET A 198 0.47 1.34 6.19
N VAL A 199 0.06 2.40 5.50
CA VAL A 199 -0.10 2.46 4.04
C VAL A 199 1.08 3.23 3.46
N LYS A 200 1.60 2.75 2.34
CA LYS A 200 2.66 3.42 1.60
C LYS A 200 2.39 3.37 0.10
N VAL A 201 2.69 4.48 -0.56
CA VAL A 201 2.53 4.66 -2.00
C VAL A 201 3.88 5.04 -2.60
N TRP A 202 4.23 4.39 -3.71
CA TRP A 202 5.39 4.73 -4.53
C TRP A 202 4.93 5.04 -5.95
N LEU A 203 5.62 5.95 -6.61
CA LEU A 203 5.33 6.35 -7.98
C LEU A 203 6.63 6.46 -8.80
N SER A 204 6.59 6.03 -10.06
CA SER A 204 7.70 6.15 -11.01
C SER A 204 7.20 6.29 -12.45
N TYR A 205 7.90 7.09 -13.27
CA TYR A 205 7.71 7.10 -14.73
C TYR A 205 8.59 6.10 -15.48
N THR A 206 9.46 5.39 -14.76
CA THR A 206 10.45 4.51 -15.37
C THR A 206 10.14 3.05 -15.08
N LEU A 207 10.62 2.17 -15.95
CA LEU A 207 10.49 0.72 -15.78
C LEU A 207 11.54 0.12 -14.82
N PHE A 208 12.42 0.94 -14.23
CA PHE A 208 13.56 0.50 -13.41
C PHE A 208 13.17 -0.06 -12.02
N GLY A 209 11.87 -0.21 -11.75
CA GLY A 209 11.35 -0.80 -10.53
C GLY A 209 10.91 0.24 -9.49
N ARG A 210 10.49 -0.27 -8.33
CA ARG A 210 9.94 0.52 -7.23
C ARG A 210 11.04 1.41 -6.60
N PRO A 211 10.82 2.72 -6.47
CA PRO A 211 11.77 3.61 -5.78
C PRO A 211 12.04 3.20 -4.34
N VAL A 212 13.18 3.65 -3.79
CA VAL A 212 13.58 3.36 -2.39
C VAL A 212 12.62 4.02 -1.39
N GLN A 213 12.27 5.29 -1.62
CA GLN A 213 11.40 6.05 -0.73
C GLN A 213 9.98 6.11 -1.29
N PRO A 214 8.95 5.90 -0.46
CA PRO A 214 7.58 6.16 -0.86
C PRO A 214 7.38 7.67 -1.08
N ILE A 215 6.48 8.02 -2.00
CA ILE A 215 6.04 9.41 -2.19
C ILE A 215 5.06 9.82 -1.09
N LEU A 216 4.29 8.85 -0.57
CA LEU A 216 3.33 9.04 0.52
C LEU A 216 3.39 7.84 1.48
N SER A 217 3.40 8.11 2.78
CA SER A 217 3.39 7.09 3.83
C SER A 217 2.55 7.60 4.99
N SER A 218 1.59 6.80 5.47
CA SER A 218 0.72 7.19 6.57
C SER A 218 0.45 6.02 7.51
N TYR A 219 0.35 6.33 8.81
CA TYR A 219 -0.09 5.37 9.83
C TYR A 219 -1.61 5.38 9.89
N MET A 220 -2.22 4.25 9.59
CA MET A 220 -3.65 4.09 9.41
C MET A 220 -4.04 2.63 9.66
N ASP A 221 -5.03 2.42 10.51
CA ASP A 221 -5.58 1.08 10.75
C ASP A 221 -6.74 0.81 9.80
N LEU A 222 -6.47 0.04 8.73
CA LEU A 222 -7.52 -0.31 7.75
C LEU A 222 -8.50 -1.37 8.28
N SER A 223 -8.20 -2.04 9.40
CA SER A 223 -9.04 -3.13 9.93
C SER A 223 -10.44 -2.68 10.35
N THR A 224 -10.61 -1.38 10.62
CA THR A 224 -11.89 -0.75 10.94
C THR A 224 -12.68 -0.28 9.72
N TYR A 225 -12.07 -0.33 8.52
CA TYR A 225 -12.62 0.21 7.27
C TYR A 225 -12.69 -0.83 6.15
N VAL A 226 -12.54 -2.12 6.48
CA VAL A 226 -12.70 -3.22 5.54
C VAL A 226 -13.74 -4.21 6.03
N GLU A 227 -14.53 -4.73 5.09
CA GLU A 227 -15.41 -5.87 5.28
C GLU A 227 -14.66 -7.19 5.05
N GLU A 228 -15.33 -8.34 5.27
CA GLU A 228 -14.74 -9.64 4.96
C GLU A 228 -14.35 -9.73 3.48
N LEU A 229 -15.25 -9.34 2.59
CA LEU A 229 -15.09 -9.45 1.14
C LEU A 229 -15.12 -8.06 0.51
N MET A 230 -14.11 -7.75 -0.28
CA MET A 230 -14.00 -6.47 -1.00
C MET A 230 -13.60 -6.73 -2.45
N PHE A 231 -13.82 -5.75 -3.32
CA PHE A 231 -13.45 -5.77 -4.72
C PHE A 231 -12.37 -4.72 -4.97
N ILE A 232 -11.44 -5.03 -5.88
CA ILE A 232 -10.39 -4.09 -6.28
C ILE A 232 -10.62 -3.61 -7.71
N GLY A 233 -10.10 -2.44 -8.03
CA GLY A 233 -10.04 -1.98 -9.40
C GLY A 233 -9.72 -0.49 -9.47
N PHE A 234 -10.36 0.17 -10.42
CA PHE A 234 -10.12 1.58 -10.69
C PHE A 234 -11.41 2.33 -10.93
N SER A 235 -11.45 3.58 -10.48
CA SER A 235 -12.51 4.54 -10.77
C SER A 235 -11.88 5.80 -11.34
N ALA A 236 -12.60 6.53 -12.18
CA ALA A 236 -12.14 7.82 -12.68
C ALA A 236 -13.32 8.71 -13.01
N SER A 237 -13.10 10.02 -12.94
CA SER A 237 -13.97 11.00 -13.57
C SER A 237 -13.15 11.98 -14.38
N ASN A 238 -13.76 12.47 -15.44
CA ASN A 238 -13.18 13.46 -16.32
C ASN A 238 -14.02 14.75 -16.38
N GLY A 239 -14.98 14.93 -15.46
CA GLY A 239 -15.80 16.16 -15.28
C GLY A 239 -16.05 17.00 -16.54
N GLY A 240 -15.71 18.29 -16.46
CA GLY A 240 -15.68 19.22 -17.60
C GLY A 240 -14.37 19.17 -18.41
N GLY A 241 -13.49 18.21 -18.10
CA GLY A 241 -12.20 18.01 -18.73
C GLY A 241 -12.28 17.24 -20.05
N SER A 242 -11.11 16.95 -20.60
CA SER A 242 -10.95 16.25 -21.88
C SER A 242 -9.87 15.16 -21.81
N ALA A 243 -9.45 14.75 -20.61
CA ALA A 243 -8.41 13.75 -20.43
C ALA A 243 -8.93 12.32 -20.58
N LYS A 244 -8.03 11.44 -21.01
CA LYS A 244 -8.23 9.99 -21.08
C LYS A 244 -7.51 9.34 -19.91
N HIS A 245 -8.25 8.57 -19.12
CA HIS A 245 -7.74 7.80 -17.98
C HIS A 245 -7.62 6.33 -18.39
N ILE A 246 -6.40 5.90 -18.72
CA ILE A 246 -6.16 4.56 -19.27
C ILE A 246 -5.34 3.73 -18.28
N VAL A 247 -5.87 2.57 -17.90
CA VAL A 247 -5.18 1.57 -17.08
C VAL A 247 -4.53 0.52 -17.99
N HIS A 248 -3.24 0.25 -17.76
CA HIS A 248 -2.45 -0.67 -18.56
C HIS A 248 -2.32 -2.05 -17.89
N ASN A 249 -2.14 -2.10 -16.57
CA ASN A 249 -2.04 -3.35 -15.84
C ASN A 249 -2.31 -3.14 -14.35
N VAL A 250 -2.61 -4.24 -13.68
CA VAL A 250 -2.67 -4.34 -12.22
C VAL A 250 -2.21 -5.73 -11.78
N GLU A 251 -1.34 -5.73 -10.78
CA GLU A 251 -0.93 -6.88 -10.00
C GLU A 251 -1.40 -6.59 -8.56
N PHE A 252 -2.04 -7.55 -7.90
CA PHE A 252 -2.56 -7.38 -6.55
C PHE A 252 -2.41 -8.68 -5.75
N GLU A 253 -1.93 -8.58 -4.52
CA GLU A 253 -1.73 -9.71 -3.63
C GLU A 253 -2.12 -9.36 -2.19
N THR A 254 -2.82 -10.28 -1.53
CA THR A 254 -3.11 -10.25 -0.08
C THR A 254 -2.31 -11.30 0.67
N TYR A 255 -1.89 -11.00 1.90
CA TYR A 255 -1.10 -11.88 2.76
C TYR A 255 -1.27 -11.52 4.24
N PRO A 256 -0.91 -12.39 5.21
CA PRO A 256 -0.51 -13.80 5.07
C PRO A 256 -1.72 -14.76 5.04
N PRO A 257 -1.52 -16.10 5.03
CA PRO A 257 -2.64 -17.04 5.07
C PRO A 257 -3.57 -16.78 6.27
N PRO A 258 -4.90 -16.95 6.14
CA PRO A 258 -5.63 -17.55 5.02
C PRO A 258 -6.08 -16.54 3.94
N PHE A 259 -5.50 -15.35 3.90
CA PHE A 259 -5.90 -14.28 2.98
C PHE A 259 -5.21 -14.35 1.62
N ASN A 260 -4.38 -15.36 1.35
CA ASN A 260 -3.58 -15.43 0.14
C ASN A 260 -4.45 -15.41 -1.12
N SER A 261 -4.33 -14.33 -1.89
CA SER A 261 -4.86 -14.18 -3.24
C SER A 261 -3.76 -13.54 -4.08
N CYS A 262 -3.48 -14.04 -5.29
CA CYS A 262 -2.67 -13.30 -6.28
C CYS A 262 -3.50 -13.09 -7.55
N ILE A 263 -3.61 -11.83 -7.94
CA ILE A 263 -4.35 -11.37 -9.11
C ILE A 263 -3.36 -10.64 -10.00
N SER A 264 -3.29 -11.03 -11.26
CA SER A 264 -2.52 -10.33 -12.27
C SER A 264 -3.36 -10.14 -13.51
N PHE A 265 -3.57 -8.89 -13.89
CA PHE A 265 -4.21 -8.53 -15.14
C PHE A 265 -3.30 -7.59 -15.94
N ARG A 266 -2.92 -8.05 -17.13
CA ARG A 266 -2.30 -7.22 -18.17
C ARG A 266 -3.24 -7.08 -19.35
N THR A 267 -3.46 -5.84 -19.75
CA THR A 267 -4.12 -5.54 -21.02
C THR A 267 -3.22 -6.03 -22.17
N ARG A 268 -3.76 -6.87 -23.07
CA ARG A 268 -3.01 -7.42 -24.20
C ARG A 268 -2.77 -6.35 -25.25
N VAL A 269 -1.64 -5.66 -25.18
CA VAL A 269 -1.17 -4.86 -26.31
C VAL A 269 -0.85 -5.82 -27.46
N LYS A 270 -1.54 -5.68 -28.61
CA LYS A 270 -1.21 -6.39 -29.87
C LYS A 270 0.07 -5.81 -30.48
N ASP A 271 1.18 -5.82 -29.75
CA ASP A 271 2.48 -5.51 -30.35
C ASP A 271 3.09 -6.82 -30.86
N GLY A 272 3.20 -6.90 -32.19
CA GLY A 272 3.86 -7.99 -32.89
C GLY A 272 5.35 -8.03 -32.55
N CYS A 273 5.71 -8.66 -31.44
CA CYS A 273 6.94 -9.40 -31.15
C CYS A 273 6.79 -9.91 -29.72
N SER A 274 6.31 -11.16 -29.56
CA SER A 274 6.34 -11.84 -28.27
C SER A 274 7.79 -12.09 -27.84
N ALA A 275 8.33 -11.22 -26.99
CA ALA A 275 9.32 -11.62 -26.02
C ALA A 275 8.53 -12.10 -24.79
N GLY A 276 8.57 -13.41 -24.52
CA GLY A 276 7.98 -13.98 -23.31
C GLY A 276 8.62 -13.35 -22.08
N VAL A 277 7.85 -12.52 -21.37
CA VAL A 277 8.22 -11.96 -20.07
C VAL A 277 7.51 -12.82 -19.03
N THR A 278 8.28 -13.46 -18.15
CA THR A 278 7.79 -14.29 -17.05
C THR A 278 6.93 -13.48 -16.10
N ASP A 279 5.74 -13.98 -15.78
CA ASP A 279 4.86 -13.50 -14.72
C ASP A 279 5.54 -13.76 -13.36
N GLU A 280 5.81 -12.70 -12.60
CA GLU A 280 6.29 -12.80 -11.23
C GLU A 280 5.27 -12.14 -10.27
N CYS A 281 4.21 -12.87 -9.89
CA CYS A 281 3.83 -12.88 -8.47
C CYS A 281 5.08 -13.43 -7.74
N ARG A 282 5.53 -12.86 -6.62
CA ARG A 282 6.84 -13.15 -5.99
C ARG A 282 7.04 -14.65 -5.67
N GLY A 283 7.49 -15.41 -6.66
CA GLY A 283 8.30 -16.61 -6.51
C GLY A 283 9.75 -16.19 -6.73
N ASN A 284 10.63 -16.49 -5.77
CA ASN A 284 12.06 -16.22 -5.90
C ASN A 284 12.58 -16.71 -7.27
N GLY A 285 13.24 -15.79 -7.99
CA GLY A 285 13.71 -16.02 -9.34
C GLY A 285 14.56 -17.29 -9.50
N SER A 286 14.16 -18.10 -10.47
CA SER A 286 15.10 -18.83 -11.32
C SER A 286 14.48 -18.92 -12.71
N GLY A 287 15.12 -18.27 -13.69
CA GLY A 287 14.64 -18.22 -15.07
C GLY A 287 14.39 -19.62 -15.65
N SER A 288 13.21 -19.82 -16.21
CA SER A 288 12.82 -21.02 -16.94
C SER A 288 13.26 -20.93 -18.40
N MET A 289 14.18 -21.79 -18.80
CA MET A 289 14.42 -22.13 -20.20
C MET A 289 13.69 -23.44 -20.48
N SER A 290 12.67 -23.37 -21.34
CA SER A 290 11.78 -24.48 -21.68
C SER A 290 12.44 -25.42 -22.69
N THR A 291 12.66 -26.66 -22.26
CA THR A 291 12.27 -27.95 -22.87
C THR A 291 13.35 -29.02 -22.70
N GLY A 292 13.04 -30.05 -21.92
CA GLY A 292 13.77 -31.32 -21.93
C GLY A 292 14.22 -31.83 -20.57
N LYS A 293 13.50 -32.87 -20.10
CA LYS A 293 13.90 -33.85 -19.08
C LYS A 293 14.26 -33.31 -17.68
N LEU A 294 13.40 -33.68 -16.75
CA LEU A 294 13.59 -33.65 -15.30
C LEU A 294 14.92 -34.31 -14.89
N ILE A 295 15.95 -33.50 -14.62
CA ILE A 295 17.12 -33.88 -13.84
C ILE A 295 17.12 -32.98 -12.62
N ILE A 296 16.70 -33.53 -11.48
CA ILE A 296 16.80 -32.86 -10.17
C ILE A 296 18.29 -32.57 -9.95
N SER A 297 18.66 -31.29 -9.95
CA SER A 297 20.05 -30.88 -9.81
C SER A 297 20.56 -31.28 -8.42
N ALA A 298 21.67 -32.02 -8.41
CA ALA A 298 22.31 -32.56 -7.20
C ALA A 298 22.74 -31.48 -6.18
N SER A 299 22.65 -30.20 -6.50
CA SER A 299 23.09 -29.09 -5.63
C SER A 299 22.19 -28.84 -4.42
N LEU A 300 20.87 -28.98 -4.53
CA LEU A 300 19.99 -28.70 -3.38
C LEU A 300 20.06 -29.83 -2.33
N ALA A 301 20.12 -31.07 -2.80
CA ALA A 301 20.36 -32.22 -1.93
C ALA A 301 21.74 -32.15 -1.26
N SER A 302 22.77 -31.68 -1.98
CA SER A 302 24.10 -31.52 -1.42
C SER A 302 24.18 -30.41 -0.37
N ALA A 303 23.43 -29.30 -0.51
CA ALA A 303 23.41 -28.23 0.48
C ALA A 303 22.69 -28.64 1.77
N VAL A 304 21.59 -29.40 1.66
CA VAL A 304 20.88 -29.95 2.82
C VAL A 304 21.70 -31.02 3.52
N LEU A 305 22.37 -31.92 2.78
CA LEU A 305 23.27 -32.92 3.35
C LEU A 305 24.51 -32.29 4.01
N MET A 306 25.06 -31.22 3.44
CA MET A 306 26.19 -30.49 4.03
C MET A 306 25.79 -29.78 5.34
N GLY A 307 24.59 -29.18 5.37
CA GLY A 307 24.05 -28.58 6.59
C GLY A 307 23.86 -29.61 7.71
N VAL A 308 23.35 -30.80 7.39
CA VAL A 308 23.18 -31.89 8.38
C VAL A 308 24.53 -32.42 8.87
N ALA A 309 25.54 -32.55 7.99
CA ALA A 309 26.89 -32.98 8.39
C ALA A 309 27.56 -32.00 9.36
N ILE A 310 27.47 -30.69 9.09
CA ILE A 310 28.03 -29.63 9.95
C ILE A 310 27.38 -29.65 11.35
N TRP A 311 26.07 -29.90 11.42
CA TRP A 311 25.35 -30.03 12.69
C TRP A 311 25.74 -31.29 13.49
N VAL A 312 26.02 -32.39 12.80
CA VAL A 312 26.44 -33.65 13.46
C VAL A 312 27.88 -33.52 13.99
N ASP A 313 28.78 -32.92 13.22
CA ASP A 313 30.18 -32.76 13.65
C ASP A 313 30.31 -31.79 14.84
N THR A 314 29.56 -30.68 14.83
CA THR A 314 29.52 -29.76 15.97
C THR A 314 28.95 -30.41 17.24
N ALA A 315 27.92 -31.25 17.13
CA ALA A 315 27.36 -31.98 18.26
C ALA A 315 28.34 -33.01 18.85
N ILE A 316 29.13 -33.69 18.01
CA ILE A 316 30.15 -34.66 18.45
C ILE A 316 31.30 -33.94 19.17
N VAL A 317 31.78 -32.82 18.64
CA VAL A 317 32.88 -32.04 19.26
C VAL A 317 32.45 -31.48 20.62
N VAL A 318 31.23 -30.95 20.72
CA VAL A 318 30.68 -30.46 22.00
C VAL A 318 30.50 -31.62 22.99
N GLY A 319 29.99 -32.77 22.54
CA GLY A 319 29.85 -33.97 23.37
C GLY A 319 31.19 -34.50 23.90
N ALA A 320 32.23 -34.51 23.07
CA ALA A 320 33.57 -34.93 23.47
C ALA A 320 34.22 -33.94 24.46
N ALA A 321 34.02 -32.63 24.28
CA ALA A 321 34.50 -31.62 25.21
C ALA A 321 33.85 -31.73 26.60
N VAL A 322 32.53 -32.00 26.63
CA VAL A 322 31.79 -32.23 27.88
C VAL A 322 32.28 -33.51 28.56
N LEU A 323 32.50 -34.60 27.82
CA LEU A 323 33.01 -35.85 28.37
C LEU A 323 34.44 -35.70 28.93
N HIS A 324 35.31 -34.97 28.23
CA HIS A 324 36.67 -34.68 28.69
C HIS A 324 36.68 -33.81 29.96
N ALA A 325 35.77 -32.84 30.06
CA ALA A 325 35.60 -32.02 31.27
C ALA A 325 35.11 -32.84 32.47
N ILE A 326 34.22 -33.81 32.23
CA ILE A 326 33.75 -34.74 33.26
C ILE A 326 34.88 -35.68 33.70
N CYS A 327 35.67 -36.24 32.78
CA CYS A 327 36.82 -37.08 33.11
C CYS A 327 37.91 -36.35 33.90
N ARG A 328 38.17 -35.06 33.62
CA ARG A 328 39.10 -34.25 34.43
C ARG A 328 38.63 -34.04 35.87
N LYS A 329 37.32 -33.95 36.11
CA LYS A 329 36.76 -33.84 37.46
C LYS A 329 36.80 -35.15 38.26
N VAL A 330 36.90 -36.29 37.58
CA VAL A 330 36.88 -37.62 38.22
C VAL A 330 38.30 -38.15 38.54
N ILE A 331 39.35 -37.61 37.92
CA ILE A 331 40.74 -38.13 38.04
C ILE A 331 41.65 -37.26 38.95
N SER A 332 41.13 -36.24 39.64
CA SER A 332 41.92 -35.51 40.65
C SER A 332 41.50 -35.90 42.07
N PRO A 333 42.13 -36.92 42.70
CA PRO A 333 41.98 -37.16 44.12
C PRO A 333 42.81 -36.15 44.91
N ASP A 334 42.20 -35.61 45.97
CA ASP A 334 42.87 -34.85 47.03
C ASP A 334 44.14 -35.54 47.52
N GLN A 335 45.19 -34.75 47.74
CA GLN A 335 46.29 -35.09 48.63
C GLN A 335 46.46 -33.93 49.63
N ASN A 336 46.04 -34.22 50.87
CA ASN A 336 46.33 -33.46 52.09
C ASN A 336 47.83 -33.48 52.43
N GLY A 337 48.31 -32.47 53.16
CA GLY A 337 49.54 -32.58 53.95
C GLY A 337 50.12 -31.24 54.39
N GLY A 338 49.83 -30.82 55.63
CA GLY A 338 50.24 -29.53 56.18
C GLY A 338 51.64 -29.49 56.81
N ALA A 339 52.05 -28.28 57.23
CA ALA A 339 52.46 -27.93 58.59
C ALA A 339 53.28 -26.63 58.62
N ASP A 340 52.88 -25.75 59.53
CA ASP A 340 53.71 -25.09 60.54
C ASP A 340 53.92 -23.56 60.50
N GLN A 341 53.37 -23.01 61.59
CA GLN A 341 53.66 -21.84 62.42
C GLN A 341 54.42 -20.59 61.95
N THR A 342 53.89 -19.50 62.54
CA THR A 342 54.56 -18.40 63.26
C THR A 342 54.74 -17.03 62.58
N THR A 343 54.07 -16.08 63.23
CA THR A 343 54.54 -14.75 63.68
C THR A 343 54.38 -13.51 62.80
N ALA A 344 53.66 -12.56 63.42
CA ALA A 344 53.90 -11.12 63.44
C ALA A 344 53.46 -10.28 62.23
N ASP A 345 52.30 -9.64 62.40
CA ASP A 345 52.13 -8.21 62.10
C ASP A 345 53.16 -7.39 62.90
N PRO A 346 53.67 -6.23 62.43
CA PRO A 346 52.78 -5.06 62.33
C PRO A 346 53.17 -3.94 61.32
N VAL A 347 52.24 -2.97 61.16
CA VAL A 347 52.49 -1.50 61.09
C VAL A 347 53.16 -0.97 59.79
N ILE A 348 52.89 0.20 59.20
CA ILE A 348 51.96 1.34 59.31
C ILE A 348 52.17 2.14 58.00
N ASP A 349 51.11 2.73 57.43
CA ASP A 349 50.99 4.17 57.07
C ASP A 349 50.04 4.38 55.87
N ALA A 350 48.85 4.90 56.21
CA ALA A 350 48.26 6.01 55.48
C ALA A 350 48.50 7.25 56.37
N PRO A 351 48.58 8.49 55.86
CA PRO A 351 47.32 9.16 55.51
C PRO A 351 47.42 10.26 54.43
N VAL A 352 46.25 10.88 54.21
CA VAL A 352 45.99 12.30 53.91
C VAL A 352 45.36 12.52 52.52
N VAL A 353 44.25 13.24 52.32
CA VAL A 353 43.02 13.58 53.06
C VAL A 353 42.32 14.67 52.21
N LEU A 354 41.01 14.46 52.02
CA LEU A 354 39.92 15.43 51.93
C LEU A 354 39.53 16.21 50.66
N SER A 355 38.19 16.17 50.51
CA SER A 355 37.24 17.27 50.27
C SER A 355 36.78 17.44 48.83
N ALA A 356 35.63 16.87 48.44
CA ALA A 356 34.25 17.26 48.75
C ALA A 356 33.69 18.38 47.84
N ASN A 357 32.94 17.89 46.84
CA ASN A 357 31.62 18.30 46.35
C ASN A 357 31.32 19.68 45.68
N PRO A 358 30.35 19.68 44.73
CA PRO A 358 29.95 20.78 43.84
C PRO A 358 28.77 21.59 44.46
N PRO A 359 28.04 22.51 43.76
CA PRO A 359 27.04 22.14 42.75
C PRO A 359 26.62 23.23 41.70
N ASP A 360 25.66 22.82 40.86
CA ASP A 360 24.53 23.56 40.26
C ASP A 360 24.58 24.28 38.89
N MET A 361 23.86 23.65 37.94
CA MET A 361 22.66 24.11 37.22
C MET A 361 22.43 25.61 37.00
N VAL A 362 22.24 25.99 35.72
CA VAL A 362 21.27 27.02 35.28
C VAL A 362 20.65 26.64 33.92
N ASP A 363 19.32 26.61 33.91
CA ASP A 363 18.39 26.58 32.76
C ASP A 363 18.39 27.89 31.96
N SER A 364 18.11 27.83 30.65
CA SER A 364 17.40 28.94 29.99
C SER A 364 16.60 28.51 28.76
N LYS A 365 15.28 28.57 28.91
CA LYS A 365 14.28 28.72 27.84
C LYS A 365 14.40 30.11 27.23
N THR A 366 14.15 30.24 25.92
CA THR A 366 13.59 31.47 25.35
C THR A 366 12.66 31.16 24.18
N SER A 367 11.41 31.59 24.36
CA SER A 367 10.35 31.74 23.37
C SER A 367 10.42 33.17 22.83
N THR A 368 10.23 33.37 21.53
CA THR A 368 9.97 34.70 20.94
C THR A 368 8.78 34.64 20.00
N SER A 369 7.70 35.24 20.51
CA SER A 369 6.52 35.74 19.81
C SER A 369 6.88 36.88 18.86
N PHE A 370 6.33 36.88 17.64
CA PHE A 370 6.22 38.07 16.79
C PHE A 370 4.74 38.38 16.55
N ARG A 371 4.32 39.55 16.99
CA ARG A 371 3.06 40.23 16.68
C ARG A 371 3.42 41.69 16.43
N PHE A 372 2.99 42.24 15.30
CA PHE A 372 3.04 43.68 15.01
C PHE A 372 1.63 44.19 14.75
N ASP A 373 1.41 45.42 15.17
CA ASP A 373 0.13 46.11 15.33
C ASP A 373 -0.54 46.53 14.00
N GLN A 374 -1.87 46.40 14.03
CA GLN A 374 -2.89 47.41 13.71
C GLN A 374 -2.53 48.57 12.74
N VAL A 375 -3.17 48.56 11.57
CA VAL A 375 -3.56 49.78 10.83
C VAL A 375 -5.08 49.84 10.80
N HIS A 376 -5.61 50.99 11.23
CA HIS A 376 -7.03 51.33 11.22
C HIS A 376 -7.52 51.72 9.82
N GLY A 377 -8.69 51.21 9.45
CA GLY A 377 -9.75 51.96 8.76
C GLY A 377 -9.91 51.72 7.26
N VAL A 378 -10.97 50.99 6.87
CA VAL A 378 -12.13 51.51 6.10
C VAL A 378 -13.32 50.56 6.36
N VAL A 379 -14.48 51.14 6.64
CA VAL A 379 -15.78 50.51 6.89
C VAL A 379 -16.69 50.73 5.67
N LYS A 380 -17.59 49.76 5.43
CA LYS A 380 -18.78 49.71 4.52
C LYS A 380 -18.55 49.26 3.08
N ASP A 381 -19.06 48.06 2.75
CA ASP A 381 -20.39 47.93 2.14
C ASP A 381 -20.89 46.47 2.19
N THR A 382 -21.97 46.20 2.93
CA THR A 382 -22.67 44.90 2.98
C THR A 382 -24.05 44.96 2.33
N SER A 383 -24.29 45.95 1.47
CA SER A 383 -25.59 46.17 0.82
C SER A 383 -25.74 45.41 -0.52
N LEU A 384 -24.64 44.92 -1.12
CA LEU A 384 -24.64 44.27 -2.45
C LEU A 384 -24.84 42.75 -2.43
N LEU A 385 -24.83 42.10 -1.26
CA LEU A 385 -24.97 40.64 -1.14
C LEU A 385 -26.40 40.19 -0.81
N GLU A 386 -27.27 41.10 -0.33
CA GLU A 386 -28.68 40.78 -0.07
C GLU A 386 -29.56 40.94 -1.32
N GLU A 387 -29.21 41.83 -2.25
CA GLU A 387 -29.99 42.07 -3.48
C GLU A 387 -29.93 40.87 -4.45
N THR A 388 -28.79 40.18 -4.53
CA THR A 388 -28.63 38.98 -5.39
C THR A 388 -29.33 37.72 -4.84
N ARG A 389 -29.77 37.73 -3.58
CA ARG A 389 -30.41 36.57 -2.94
C ARG A 389 -31.93 36.58 -3.10
N GLU A 390 -32.56 37.76 -3.16
CA GLU A 390 -34.00 37.91 -3.43
C GLU A 390 -34.32 37.55 -4.88
N ASP A 391 -33.51 38.00 -5.84
CA ASP A 391 -33.68 37.69 -7.28
C ASP A 391 -33.55 36.20 -7.61
N ALA A 392 -32.73 35.46 -6.86
CA ALA A 392 -32.57 34.02 -7.04
C ALA A 392 -33.78 33.22 -6.54
N VAL A 393 -34.43 33.69 -5.47
CA VAL A 393 -35.61 33.03 -4.88
C VAL A 393 -36.85 33.26 -5.74
N ASP A 394 -37.02 34.47 -6.29
CA ASP A 394 -38.15 34.79 -7.17
C ASP A 394 -38.09 34.04 -8.51
N ASN A 395 -36.88 33.85 -9.07
CA ASN A 395 -36.69 33.04 -10.28
C ASN A 395 -37.02 31.55 -10.06
N LEU A 396 -36.72 31.00 -8.87
CA LEU A 396 -37.07 29.63 -8.50
C LEU A 396 -38.58 29.43 -8.30
N ILE A 397 -39.29 30.44 -7.80
CA ILE A 397 -40.75 30.42 -7.64
C ILE A 397 -41.46 30.49 -9.00
N ASP A 398 -40.95 31.28 -9.95
CA ASP A 398 -41.50 31.36 -11.31
C ASP A 398 -41.28 30.07 -12.11
N LEU A 399 -40.10 29.44 -11.99
CA LEU A 399 -39.81 28.15 -12.63
C LEU A 399 -40.75 27.03 -12.11
N ARG A 400 -41.06 27.06 -10.80
CA ARG A 400 -41.97 26.10 -10.16
C ARG A 400 -43.44 26.31 -10.56
N ARG A 401 -43.84 27.54 -10.93
CA ARG A 401 -45.17 27.81 -11.53
C ARG A 401 -45.23 27.36 -12.98
N LYS A 402 -44.18 27.58 -13.78
CA LYS A 402 -44.12 27.15 -15.18
C LYS A 402 -44.16 25.63 -15.33
N MET A 403 -43.53 24.87 -14.42
CA MET A 403 -43.59 23.40 -14.43
C MET A 403 -44.93 22.80 -13.99
N LYS A 404 -45.83 23.57 -13.35
CA LYS A 404 -47.18 23.09 -12.98
C LYS A 404 -48.23 23.26 -14.09
N ASN A 405 -47.91 23.96 -15.18
CA ASN A 405 -48.82 24.20 -16.29
C ASN A 405 -48.47 23.40 -17.56
N VAL A 406 -47.55 22.43 -17.44
CA VAL A 406 -47.22 21.48 -18.52
C VAL A 406 -47.53 20.07 -18.01
N SER A 407 -48.83 19.76 -17.91
CA SER A 407 -49.38 18.40 -17.81
C SER A 407 -50.75 18.37 -18.44
#